data_AF-A0A9X9WI38-F1
#
_entry.id   AF-A0A9X9WI38-F1
#
_cell.length_a   1.000
_cell.length_b   1.000
_cell.length_c   1.000
_cell.angle_alpha   90.00
_cell.angle_beta   90.00
_cell.angle_gamma   90.00
#
_symmetry.space_group_name_H-M   'P 1'
#
loop_
_entity.id
_entity.type
_entity.pdbx_description
1 polymer ?
#
loop_
_entity_poly.entity_id
_entity_poly.type
_entity_poly.pdbx_seq_one_letter_code
_entity_poly.pdbx_strand_id
1 'polypeptide(L)'
;MPPPLPIVVTAGETGPWQITAIRAVAGEGLAPARRLVVEEGQAAAAPGAWRLRGVTSHLRYTAEAERDRLASVQEGLGRPAALRAALIPIRKSEAWWALAQDARRAILEENSRHIAIGLDYLPAVARRLIHSRDLGEPFDFLTWFEFAPEHESAFDTLLARLRATEEWRYVEREVEIRLARD
;
A
#
# COMPACT_ATOMS: atom_id res chain seq x y z
N MET A 1 -4.41 -10.92 -20.63
CA MET A 1 -4.23 -10.08 -19.43
C MET A 1 -3.44 -8.84 -19.85
N PRO A 2 -3.82 -7.63 -19.40
CA PRO A 2 -2.98 -6.46 -19.62
C PRO A 2 -1.61 -6.70 -18.95
N PRO A 3 -0.51 -6.18 -19.54
CA PRO A 3 0.82 -6.31 -18.95
C PRO A 3 0.87 -5.64 -17.57
N PRO A 4 1.71 -6.11 -16.64
CA PRO A 4 1.94 -5.45 -15.35
C PRO A 4 2.30 -3.98 -15.59
N LEU A 5 1.55 -3.05 -15.00
CA LEU A 5 1.85 -1.62 -15.11
C LEU A 5 2.96 -1.28 -14.12
N PRO A 6 4.15 -0.82 -14.59
CA PRO A 6 5.19 -0.34 -13.70
C PRO A 6 4.73 0.92 -12.96
N ILE A 7 5.11 1.01 -11.69
CA ILE A 7 4.90 2.18 -10.85
C ILE A 7 6.24 2.60 -10.26
N VAL A 8 6.54 3.90 -10.33
CA VAL A 8 7.69 4.49 -9.66
C VAL A 8 7.20 5.53 -8.67
N VAL A 9 7.67 5.41 -7.43
CA VAL A 9 7.45 6.40 -6.39
C VAL A 9 8.78 7.09 -6.12
N THR A 10 8.82 8.41 -6.27
CA THR A 10 10.00 9.22 -5.96
C THR A 10 9.64 10.25 -4.90
N ALA A 11 10.43 10.34 -3.83
CA ALA A 11 10.32 11.40 -2.85
C ALA A 11 11.52 12.35 -2.91
N GLY A 12 11.24 13.65 -2.78
CA GLY A 12 12.25 14.70 -2.86
C GLY A 12 11.66 16.07 -2.55
N GLU A 13 12.03 17.08 -3.34
CA GLU A 13 11.58 18.46 -3.16
C GLU A 13 10.37 18.82 -4.04
N THR A 14 10.06 18.01 -5.06
CA THR A 14 8.97 18.25 -6.02
C THR A 14 8.01 17.07 -6.09
N GLY A 15 6.76 17.33 -6.51
CA GLY A 15 5.71 16.34 -6.64
C GLY A 15 4.34 16.88 -6.21
N PRO A 16 3.25 16.26 -6.69
CA PRO A 16 1.89 16.71 -6.40
C PRO A 16 1.48 16.49 -4.94
N TRP A 17 2.12 15.55 -4.23
CA TRP A 17 1.80 15.25 -2.85
C TRP A 17 2.80 15.90 -1.90
N GLN A 18 2.31 16.64 -0.91
CA GLN A 18 3.10 17.08 0.24
C GLN A 18 3.21 15.95 1.24
N ILE A 19 4.44 15.66 1.69
CA ILE A 19 4.69 14.72 2.79
C ILE A 19 4.43 15.42 4.11
N THR A 20 3.44 14.95 4.86
CA THR A 20 3.07 15.49 6.17
C THR A 20 3.71 14.70 7.31
N ALA A 21 4.00 13.42 7.11
CA ALA A 21 4.74 12.59 8.06
C ALA A 21 5.43 11.40 7.37
N ILE A 22 6.58 10.97 7.93
CA ILE A 22 7.22 9.70 7.65
C ILE A 22 7.48 9.03 8.99
N ARG A 23 6.97 7.81 9.21
CA ARG A 23 7.11 7.07 10.45
C ARG A 23 7.65 5.67 10.16
N ALA A 24 8.77 5.32 10.77
CA ALA A 24 9.22 3.93 10.82
C ALA A 24 8.34 3.17 11.81
N VAL A 25 7.49 2.28 11.30
CA VAL A 25 6.57 1.48 12.12
C VAL A 25 7.25 0.20 12.59
N ALA A 26 7.99 -0.45 11.68
CA ALA A 26 8.84 -1.58 11.98
C ALA A 26 10.12 -1.53 11.11
N GLY A 27 11.25 -1.92 11.70
CA GLY A 27 12.53 -1.93 11.00
C GLY A 27 13.05 -0.55 10.63
N GLU A 28 13.92 -0.49 9.62
CA GLU A 28 14.56 0.75 9.16
C GLU A 28 13.56 1.67 8.44
N GLY A 29 13.58 2.96 8.79
CA GLY A 29 12.78 4.01 8.14
C GLY A 29 13.25 4.38 6.73
N LEU A 30 12.73 5.51 6.24
CA LEU A 30 13.17 6.17 5.00
C LEU A 30 13.64 7.59 5.32
N ALA A 31 14.55 8.12 4.49
CA ALA A 31 15.06 9.48 4.68
C ALA A 31 13.93 10.52 4.58
N PRO A 32 14.02 11.65 5.32
CA PRO A 32 13.07 12.75 5.20
C PRO A 32 13.00 13.30 3.77
N ALA A 33 11.81 13.69 3.34
CA ALA A 33 11.55 14.34 2.06
C ALA A 33 10.31 15.25 2.19
N ARG A 34 10.14 16.23 1.29
CA ARG A 34 9.06 17.21 1.36
C ARG A 34 7.88 16.89 0.45
N ARG A 35 8.16 16.33 -0.72
CA ARG A 35 7.18 16.05 -1.76
C ARG A 35 7.35 14.63 -2.27
N LEU A 36 6.25 14.08 -2.80
CA LEU A 36 6.19 12.74 -3.36
C LEU A 36 5.48 12.78 -4.71
N VAL A 37 6.01 12.03 -5.67
CA VAL A 37 5.36 11.75 -6.96
C VAL A 37 5.18 10.24 -7.13
N VAL A 38 4.03 9.86 -7.67
CA VAL A 38 3.71 8.49 -8.10
C VAL A 38 3.49 8.53 -9.60
N GLU A 39 4.32 7.81 -10.34
CA GLU A 39 4.34 7.81 -11.80
C GLU A 39 3.98 6.41 -12.32
N GLU A 40 3.12 6.37 -13.34
CA GLU A 40 2.80 5.15 -14.09
C GLU A 40 3.77 4.99 -15.27
N GLY A 41 4.29 3.78 -15.46
CA GLY A 41 5.28 3.47 -16.48
C GLY A 41 6.73 3.63 -16.02
N GLN A 42 7.65 3.69 -16.98
CA GLN A 42 9.06 3.90 -16.70
C GLN A 42 9.34 5.38 -16.52
N ALA A 43 9.52 5.81 -15.27
CA ALA A 43 9.99 7.15 -14.97
C ALA A 43 11.50 7.27 -15.17
N ALA A 44 11.94 8.41 -15.72
CA ALA A 44 13.36 8.73 -15.84
C ALA A 44 14.05 8.72 -14.47
N ALA A 45 15.37 8.48 -14.45
CA ALA A 45 16.17 8.74 -13.26
C ALA A 45 16.07 10.23 -12.90
N ALA A 46 15.46 10.52 -11.76
CA ALA A 46 15.30 11.87 -11.23
C ALA A 46 15.91 11.87 -9.82
N PRO A 47 16.64 12.94 -9.45
CA PRO A 47 17.18 13.07 -8.12
C PRO A 47 16.03 13.12 -7.10
N GLY A 48 16.22 12.42 -5.98
CA GLY A 48 15.28 12.35 -4.88
C GLY A 48 15.98 11.77 -3.65
N ALA A 49 15.38 11.99 -2.47
CA ALA A 49 15.89 11.41 -1.23
C ALA A 49 15.85 9.87 -1.26
N TRP A 50 14.83 9.31 -1.92
CA TRP A 50 14.69 7.89 -2.18
C TRP A 50 13.70 7.64 -3.33
N ARG A 51 13.77 6.42 -3.87
CA ARG A 51 12.90 5.94 -4.93
C ARG A 51 12.54 4.48 -4.66
N LEU A 52 11.26 4.16 -4.85
CA LEU A 52 10.72 2.80 -4.76
C LEU A 52 10.02 2.44 -6.07
N ARG A 53 10.16 1.20 -6.50
CA ARG A 53 9.57 0.71 -7.76
C ARG A 53 8.72 -0.52 -7.50
N GLY A 54 7.77 -0.76 -8.40
CA GLY A 54 7.01 -1.99 -8.38
C GLY A 54 6.11 -2.11 -9.60
N VAL A 55 5.26 -3.13 -9.61
CA VAL A 55 4.28 -3.36 -10.66
C VAL A 55 2.91 -3.64 -10.06
N THR A 56 1.85 -3.15 -10.71
CA THR A 56 0.52 -3.71 -10.45
C THR A 56 0.47 -5.14 -11.00
N SER A 57 -0.20 -6.05 -10.30
CA SER A 57 -0.24 -7.47 -10.66
C SER A 57 -1.64 -8.03 -10.53
N HIS A 58 -1.81 -9.30 -10.93
CA HIS A 58 -3.06 -10.02 -10.74
C HIS A 58 -3.30 -10.34 -9.25
N LEU A 59 -4.56 -10.58 -8.90
CA LEU A 59 -4.96 -10.96 -7.54
C LEU A 59 -4.30 -12.29 -7.15
N ARG A 60 -3.65 -12.32 -5.98
CA ARG A 60 -2.91 -13.50 -5.49
C ARG A 60 -3.69 -14.35 -4.51
N TYR A 61 -4.60 -13.74 -3.75
CA TYR A 61 -5.31 -14.38 -2.63
C TYR A 61 -6.83 -14.28 -2.74
N THR A 62 -7.33 -13.28 -3.44
CA THR A 62 -8.77 -12.95 -3.49
C THR A 62 -9.56 -14.03 -4.21
N ALA A 63 -10.53 -14.62 -3.51
CA ALA A 63 -11.51 -15.53 -4.11
C ALA A 63 -12.53 -14.76 -4.97
N GLU A 64 -13.27 -15.48 -5.82
CA GLU A 64 -14.24 -14.86 -6.73
C GLU A 64 -15.31 -14.04 -6.03
N ALA A 65 -15.96 -14.58 -4.98
CA ALA A 65 -16.98 -13.86 -4.23
C ALA A 65 -16.43 -12.59 -3.54
N GLU A 66 -15.18 -12.63 -3.09
CA GLU A 66 -14.50 -11.47 -2.49
C GLU A 66 -14.19 -10.41 -3.54
N ARG A 67 -13.73 -10.83 -4.72
CA ARG A 67 -13.48 -9.94 -5.86
C ARG A 67 -14.76 -9.23 -6.27
N ASP A 68 -15.86 -9.96 -6.39
CA ASP A 68 -17.15 -9.38 -6.82
C ASP A 68 -17.68 -8.40 -5.77
N ARG A 69 -17.56 -8.74 -4.49
CA ARG A 69 -17.92 -7.82 -3.40
C ARG A 69 -17.07 -6.56 -3.43
N LEU A 70 -15.74 -6.69 -3.55
CA LEU A 70 -14.83 -5.54 -3.66
C LEU A 70 -15.19 -4.67 -4.87
N ALA A 71 -15.43 -5.27 -6.03
CA ALA A 71 -15.79 -4.56 -7.25
C ALA A 71 -17.11 -3.78 -7.12
N SER A 72 -18.06 -4.27 -6.31
CA SER A 72 -19.34 -3.60 -6.10
C SER A 72 -19.29 -2.33 -5.24
N VAL A 73 -18.23 -2.14 -4.44
CA VAL A 73 -18.13 -1.03 -3.47
C VAL A 73 -16.87 -0.19 -3.58
N GLN A 74 -15.80 -0.70 -4.21
CA GLN A 74 -14.53 0.04 -4.27
C GLN A 74 -14.62 1.20 -5.26
N GLU A 75 -14.10 2.36 -4.86
CA GLU A 75 -13.91 3.49 -5.75
C GLU A 75 -12.47 3.60 -6.25
N GLY A 76 -12.29 4.35 -7.34
CA GLY A 76 -11.00 4.60 -7.97
C GLY A 76 -10.13 5.64 -7.26
N LEU A 77 -8.86 5.70 -7.66
CA LEU A 77 -7.94 6.77 -7.27
C LEU A 77 -8.25 8.09 -8.01
N GLY A 78 -7.72 9.21 -7.51
CA GLY A 78 -7.81 10.51 -8.16
C GLY A 78 -9.15 11.22 -7.97
N ARG A 79 -9.97 10.79 -7.00
CA ARG A 79 -11.23 11.48 -6.67
C ARG A 79 -10.94 12.91 -6.23
N PRO A 80 -11.69 13.94 -6.69
CA PRO A 80 -11.44 15.32 -6.31
C PRO A 80 -11.45 15.58 -4.79
N ALA A 81 -12.27 14.84 -4.04
CA ALA A 81 -12.35 14.95 -2.59
C ALA A 81 -11.20 14.24 -1.85
N ALA A 82 -10.44 13.36 -2.52
CA ALA A 82 -9.38 12.55 -1.89
C ALA A 82 -8.07 13.34 -1.77
N LEU A 83 -8.08 14.35 -0.90
CA LEU A 83 -6.95 15.26 -0.64
C LEU A 83 -5.95 14.74 0.40
N ARG A 84 -6.14 13.50 0.88
CA ARG A 84 -5.20 12.78 1.74
C ARG A 84 -4.82 11.47 1.09
N ALA A 85 -3.58 11.07 1.31
CA ALA A 85 -3.08 9.78 0.90
C ALA A 85 -2.13 9.19 1.93
N ALA A 86 -1.94 7.87 1.84
CA ALA A 86 -0.92 7.16 2.56
C ALA A 86 -0.18 6.20 1.62
N LEU A 87 1.14 6.25 1.66
CA LEU A 87 2.00 5.23 1.11
C LEU A 87 2.56 4.40 2.27
N ILE A 88 2.35 3.10 2.22
CA ILE A 88 2.84 2.16 3.24
C ILE A 88 3.64 1.05 2.53
N PRO A 89 4.96 1.22 2.36
CA PRO A 89 5.84 0.16 1.91
C PRO A 89 6.00 -0.91 3.00
N ILE A 90 5.83 -2.17 2.62
CA ILE A 90 5.81 -3.32 3.53
C ILE A 90 6.76 -4.40 3.02
N ARG A 91 7.58 -4.94 3.91
CA ARG A 91 8.39 -6.15 3.69
C ARG A 91 7.95 -7.23 4.68
N LYS A 92 7.69 -8.42 4.17
CA LYS A 92 7.41 -9.61 4.96
C LYS A 92 8.67 -10.45 5.12
N SER A 93 8.72 -11.22 6.20
CA SER A 93 9.85 -12.07 6.54
C SER A 93 10.00 -13.26 5.58
N GLU A 94 11.21 -13.84 5.52
CA GLU A 94 11.45 -15.06 4.76
C GLU A 94 10.58 -16.23 5.23
N ALA A 95 10.21 -16.27 6.51
CA ALA A 95 9.29 -17.26 7.04
C ALA A 95 7.91 -17.19 6.38
N TRP A 96 7.43 -15.99 6.03
CA TRP A 96 6.19 -15.84 5.26
C TRP A 96 6.35 -16.39 3.84
N TRP A 97 7.47 -16.07 3.18
CA TRP A 97 7.71 -16.47 1.80
C TRP A 97 8.01 -17.97 1.64
N ALA A 98 8.45 -18.64 2.69
CA ALA A 98 8.61 -20.09 2.74
C ALA A 98 7.26 -20.85 2.85
N LEU A 99 6.17 -20.18 3.23
CA LEU A 99 4.85 -20.80 3.35
C LEU A 99 4.26 -21.11 1.96
N ALA A 100 3.59 -22.26 1.89
CA ALA A 100 2.74 -22.63 0.77
C ALA A 100 1.58 -21.64 0.59
N GLN A 101 0.99 -21.64 -0.62
CA GLN A 101 -0.03 -20.66 -1.01
C GLN A 101 -1.30 -20.73 -0.15
N ASP A 102 -1.75 -21.95 0.18
CA ASP A 102 -2.88 -22.23 1.05
C ASP A 102 -2.64 -21.74 2.48
N ALA A 103 -1.45 -21.99 3.03
CA ALA A 103 -1.06 -21.49 4.35
C ALA A 103 -1.03 -19.96 4.41
N ARG A 104 -0.47 -19.29 3.39
CA ARG A 104 -0.51 -17.81 3.29
C ARG A 104 -1.93 -17.29 3.18
N ARG A 105 -2.79 -17.97 2.41
CA ARG A 105 -4.21 -17.58 2.26
C ARG A 105 -4.96 -17.70 3.59
N ALA A 106 -4.80 -18.81 4.30
CA ALA A 106 -5.36 -19.05 5.63
C ALA A 106 -5.00 -17.94 6.62
N ILE A 107 -3.73 -17.56 6.68
CA ILE A 107 -3.28 -16.49 7.58
C ILE A 107 -3.87 -15.15 7.17
N LEU A 108 -3.87 -14.82 5.87
CA LEU A 108 -4.32 -13.52 5.37
C LEU A 108 -5.81 -13.26 5.63
N GLU A 109 -6.68 -14.25 5.42
CA GLU A 109 -8.12 -14.00 5.52
C GLU A 109 -8.81 -14.81 6.60
N GLU A 110 -8.63 -16.13 6.66
CA GLU A 110 -9.34 -16.97 7.63
C GLU A 110 -9.00 -16.54 9.06
N ASN A 111 -7.72 -16.22 9.31
CA ASN A 111 -7.23 -15.82 10.63
C ASN A 111 -7.18 -14.30 10.80
N SER A 112 -6.79 -13.56 9.76
CA SER A 112 -6.55 -12.11 9.86
C SER A 112 -7.65 -11.24 9.28
N ARG A 113 -8.59 -11.83 8.53
CA ARG A 113 -9.75 -11.13 7.95
C ARG A 113 -9.33 -9.90 7.14
N HIS A 114 -8.20 -9.93 6.45
CA HIS A 114 -7.64 -8.76 5.76
C HIS A 114 -8.64 -8.09 4.80
N ILE A 115 -9.28 -8.89 3.95
CA ILE A 115 -10.25 -8.42 2.95
C ILE A 115 -11.52 -7.96 3.65
N ALA A 116 -12.03 -8.73 4.62
CA ALA A 116 -13.22 -8.35 5.38
C ALA A 116 -13.02 -7.04 6.19
N ILE A 117 -11.88 -6.87 6.86
CA ILE A 117 -11.51 -5.62 7.54
C ILE A 117 -11.44 -4.48 6.52
N GLY A 118 -10.77 -4.68 5.39
CA GLY A 118 -10.66 -3.65 4.35
C GLY A 118 -12.01 -3.22 3.76
N LEU A 119 -12.95 -4.16 3.60
CA LEU A 119 -14.30 -3.89 3.10
C LEU A 119 -15.07 -2.91 4.00
N ASP A 120 -14.85 -2.91 5.31
CA ASP A 120 -15.50 -1.99 6.26
C ASP A 120 -15.17 -0.51 6.00
N TYR A 121 -14.11 -0.23 5.24
CA TYR A 121 -13.62 1.13 4.96
C TYR A 121 -13.84 1.57 3.50
N LEU A 122 -14.56 0.76 2.72
CA LEU A 122 -15.02 1.13 1.37
C LEU A 122 -16.43 1.75 1.46
N PRO A 123 -16.77 2.73 0.61
CA PRO A 123 -15.99 3.31 -0.49
C PRO A 123 -15.02 4.44 -0.07
N ALA A 124 -14.99 4.80 1.22
CA ALA A 124 -14.24 5.94 1.73
C ALA A 124 -12.74 5.91 1.36
N VAL A 125 -12.11 4.74 1.42
CA VAL A 125 -10.68 4.55 1.13
C VAL A 125 -10.48 3.88 -0.23
N ALA A 126 -9.95 4.61 -1.20
CA ALA A 126 -9.47 4.03 -2.45
C ALA A 126 -8.06 3.43 -2.23
N ARG A 127 -7.71 2.35 -2.94
CA ARG A 127 -6.43 1.67 -2.76
C ARG A 127 -5.81 1.16 -4.06
N ARG A 128 -4.49 1.05 -4.08
CA ARG A 128 -3.73 0.34 -5.11
C ARG A 128 -2.61 -0.48 -4.46
N LEU A 129 -2.51 -1.75 -4.85
CA LEU A 129 -1.45 -2.65 -4.44
C LEU A 129 -0.41 -2.76 -5.55
N ILE A 130 0.87 -2.61 -5.17
CA ILE A 130 2.01 -2.65 -6.07
C ILE A 130 2.99 -3.69 -5.50
N HIS A 131 3.41 -4.65 -6.32
CA HIS A 131 4.36 -5.69 -5.96
C HIS A 131 5.77 -5.28 -6.38
N SER A 132 6.74 -5.44 -5.47
CA SER A 132 8.12 -4.99 -5.68
C SER A 132 9.17 -6.04 -5.31
N ARG A 133 8.79 -7.11 -4.58
CA ARG A 133 9.71 -8.20 -4.18
C ARG A 133 10.52 -8.76 -5.35
N ASP A 134 9.83 -9.17 -6.41
CA ASP A 134 10.44 -9.84 -7.57
C ASP A 134 11.37 -8.92 -8.38
N LEU A 135 11.37 -7.61 -8.09
CA LEU A 135 12.27 -6.62 -8.68
C LEU A 135 13.56 -6.42 -7.87
N GLY A 136 13.71 -7.09 -6.72
CA GLY A 136 14.85 -6.91 -5.81
C GLY A 136 14.81 -5.61 -5.00
N GLU A 137 13.63 -4.98 -4.90
CA GLU A 137 13.42 -3.76 -4.13
C GLU A 137 13.48 -4.03 -2.62
N PRO A 138 13.76 -3.01 -1.78
CA PRO A 138 13.90 -3.18 -0.34
C PRO A 138 12.59 -3.50 0.41
N PHE A 139 11.45 -3.41 -0.28
CA PHE A 139 10.12 -3.76 0.22
C PHE A 139 9.47 -4.77 -0.73
N ASP A 140 8.58 -5.61 -0.21
CA ASP A 140 7.86 -6.58 -1.02
C ASP A 140 6.62 -5.98 -1.70
N PHE A 141 5.99 -5.02 -1.03
CA PHE A 141 4.79 -4.33 -1.48
C PHE A 141 4.90 -2.83 -1.24
N LEU A 142 4.34 -2.04 -2.16
CA LEU A 142 4.00 -0.65 -1.94
C LEU A 142 2.47 -0.56 -1.92
N THR A 143 1.90 -0.24 -0.76
CA THR A 143 0.45 -0.08 -0.63
C THR A 143 0.09 1.40 -0.63
N TRP A 144 -0.78 1.79 -1.56
CA TRP A 144 -1.18 3.18 -1.78
C TRP A 144 -2.66 3.35 -1.45
N PHE A 145 -2.99 4.39 -0.68
CA PHE A 145 -4.34 4.70 -0.26
C PHE A 145 -4.67 6.17 -0.47
N GLU A 146 -5.90 6.48 -0.89
CA GLU A 146 -6.41 7.84 -1.07
C GLU A 146 -7.80 7.99 -0.44
N PHE A 147 -8.00 9.06 0.32
CA PHE A 147 -9.24 9.32 1.05
C PHE A 147 -9.45 10.82 1.31
N ALA A 148 -10.70 11.19 1.60
CA ALA A 148 -11.03 12.56 2.01
C ALA A 148 -10.53 12.83 3.45
N PRO A 149 -10.23 14.09 3.81
CA PRO A 149 -9.75 14.43 5.16
C PRO A 149 -10.65 13.93 6.30
N GLU A 150 -11.97 13.92 6.11
CA GLU A 150 -12.93 13.42 7.10
C GLU A 150 -12.80 11.92 7.42
N HIS A 151 -12.14 11.15 6.55
CA HIS A 151 -11.93 9.70 6.73
C HIS A 151 -10.57 9.35 7.34
N GLU A 152 -9.74 10.33 7.70
CA GLU A 152 -8.39 10.09 8.22
C GLU A 152 -8.41 9.24 9.52
N SER A 153 -9.32 9.54 10.45
CA SER A 153 -9.48 8.77 11.70
C SER A 153 -9.95 7.32 11.46
N ALA A 154 -10.82 7.12 10.48
CA ALA A 154 -11.27 5.78 10.08
C ALA A 154 -10.10 4.99 9.47
N PHE A 155 -9.30 5.62 8.62
CA PHE A 155 -8.11 5.01 8.05
C PHE A 155 -7.06 4.65 9.11
N ASP A 156 -6.85 5.50 10.13
CA ASP A 156 -5.98 5.17 11.26
C ASP A 156 -6.48 3.93 12.03
N THR A 157 -7.79 3.81 12.19
CA THR A 157 -8.42 2.63 12.81
C THR A 157 -8.24 1.38 11.94
N LEU A 158 -8.36 1.49 10.62
CA LEU A 158 -8.06 0.41 9.68
C LEU A 158 -6.63 -0.11 9.87
N LEU A 159 -5.63 0.78 9.89
CA LEU A 159 -4.24 0.39 10.08
C LEU A 159 -4.02 -0.28 11.43
N ALA A 160 -4.61 0.26 12.51
CA ALA A 160 -4.51 -0.33 13.83
C ALA A 160 -5.11 -1.76 13.87
N ARG A 161 -6.27 -1.98 13.23
CA ARG A 161 -6.89 -3.31 13.12
C ARG A 161 -5.99 -4.28 12.37
N LEU A 162 -5.46 -3.88 11.21
CA LEU A 162 -4.56 -4.73 10.41
C LEU A 162 -3.27 -5.07 11.16
N ARG A 163 -2.64 -4.09 11.81
CA ARG A 163 -1.41 -4.27 12.59
C ARG A 163 -1.58 -5.20 13.79
N ALA A 164 -2.80 -5.40 14.28
CA ALA A 164 -3.11 -6.32 15.36
C ALA A 164 -3.34 -7.78 14.91
N THR A 165 -3.34 -8.05 13.60
CA THR A 165 -3.65 -9.38 13.06
C THR A 165 -2.47 -10.35 13.12
N GLU A 166 -2.74 -11.64 12.88
CA GLU A 166 -1.70 -12.66 12.73
C GLU A 166 -0.80 -12.38 11.51
N GLU A 167 -1.38 -11.94 10.39
CA GLU A 167 -0.63 -11.59 9.18
C GLU A 167 0.49 -10.59 9.47
N TRP A 168 0.22 -9.60 10.33
CA TRP A 168 1.19 -8.55 10.65
C TRP A 168 2.37 -9.04 11.49
N ARG A 169 2.29 -10.23 12.11
CA ARG A 169 3.44 -10.86 12.77
C ARG A 169 4.56 -11.23 11.80
N TYR A 170 4.25 -11.31 10.51
CA TYR A 170 5.22 -11.58 9.45
C TYR A 170 5.78 -10.31 8.81
N VAL A 171 5.35 -9.11 9.22
CA VAL A 171 5.89 -7.85 8.69
C VAL A 171 7.17 -7.49 9.45
N GLU A 172 8.29 -7.37 8.73
CA GLU A 172 9.61 -7.06 9.33
C GLU A 172 10.09 -5.63 9.05
N ARG A 173 9.55 -5.00 8.00
CA ARG A 173 9.78 -3.59 7.68
C ARG A 173 8.50 -2.94 7.22
N GLU A 174 8.12 -1.85 7.86
CA GLU A 174 6.96 -1.04 7.51
C GLU A 174 7.27 0.43 7.76
N VAL A 175 7.01 1.26 6.75
CA VAL A 175 7.11 2.72 6.86
C VAL A 175 5.78 3.33 6.47
N GLU A 176 5.25 4.20 7.31
CA GLU A 176 4.00 4.91 7.04
C GLU A 176 4.33 6.34 6.60
N ILE A 177 3.94 6.70 5.37
CA ILE A 177 4.15 8.02 4.79
C ILE A 177 2.79 8.66 4.56
N ARG A 178 2.51 9.75 5.28
CA ARG A 178 1.27 10.51 5.17
C ARG A 178 1.43 11.67 4.21
N LEU A 179 0.41 11.89 3.41
CA LEU A 179 0.44 12.79 2.27
C LEU A 179 -0.81 13.67 2.24
N ALA A 180 -0.64 14.90 1.79
CA ALA A 180 -1.73 15.83 1.51
C ALA A 180 -1.56 16.44 0.11
N ARG A 181 -2.68 16.81 -0.50
CA ARG A 181 -2.72 17.59 -1.74
C ARG A 181 -3.54 18.86 -1.49
N ASP A 182 -3.10 19.95 -2.11
CA ASP A 182 -3.78 21.24 -2.10
C ASP A 182 -5.02 21.21 -3.01
#